data_AF-A0A072TQ33-F1
#
_entry.id   AF-A0A072TQ33-F1
#
_cell.length_a   1.000
_cell.length_b   1.000
_cell.length_c   1.000
_cell.angle_alpha   90.00
_cell.angle_beta   90.00
_cell.angle_gamma   90.00
#
_symmetry.space_group_name_H-M   'P 1'
#
loop_
_entity.id
_entity.type
_entity.pdbx_description
1 polymer ?
#
loop_
_entity_poly.entity_id
_entity_poly.type
_entity_poly.pdbx_seq_one_letter_code
_entity_poly.pdbx_strand_id
1 'polypeptide(L)' 'MVGRNDAAIAAALETVAQAIGYQPNAGVTAETRMLETFMRNHPPVFKGRYDPDGAQTWLKEIERIFRVM' A
#
# COMPACT_ATOMS: atom_id res chain seq x y z
N MET A 1 46.29 16.16 -2.38
CA MET A 1 45.14 16.02 -3.32
C MET A 1 44.43 14.66 -3.21
N VAL A 2 44.48 13.96 -2.07
CA VAL A 2 43.96 12.57 -1.94
C VAL A 2 42.45 12.48 -1.68
N GLY A 3 41.85 13.34 -0.85
CA GLY A 3 40.44 13.21 -0.44
C GLY A 3 39.37 13.73 -1.41
N ARG A 4 39.75 14.31 -2.56
CA ARG A 4 38.78 14.90 -3.51
C ARG A 4 38.05 13.82 -4.32
N ASN A 5 38.69 12.68 -4.52
CA ASN A 5 38.13 11.55 -5.24
C ASN A 5 37.13 10.78 -4.37
N ASP A 6 37.43 10.59 -3.08
CA ASP A 6 36.54 9.93 -2.13
C ASP A 6 35.22 10.71 -1.98
N ALA A 7 35.29 12.04 -1.92
CA ALA A 7 34.10 12.90 -1.85
C ALA A 7 33.24 12.80 -3.12
N ALA A 8 33.86 12.69 -4.29
CA ALA A 8 33.14 12.53 -5.55
C ALA A 8 32.45 11.16 -5.67
N ILE A 9 33.11 10.10 -5.19
CA ILE A 9 32.54 8.75 -5.14
C ILE A 9 31.38 8.69 -4.14
N ALA A 10 31.53 9.31 -2.96
CA ALA A 10 30.45 9.40 -1.98
C ALA A 10 29.22 10.12 -2.55
N ALA A 11 29.42 11.29 -3.19
CA ALA A 11 28.32 12.05 -3.80
C ALA A 11 27.64 11.28 -4.95
N ALA A 12 28.41 10.55 -5.77
CA ALA A 12 27.86 9.71 -6.82
C ALA A 12 27.03 8.56 -6.24
N LEU A 13 27.50 7.93 -5.16
CA LEU A 13 26.78 6.85 -4.47
C LEU A 13 25.49 7.35 -3.82
N GLU A 14 25.49 8.54 -3.22
CA GLU A 14 24.28 9.18 -2.68
C GLU A 14 23.28 9.52 -3.78
N THR A 15 23.76 10.04 -4.92
CA THR A 15 22.90 10.31 -6.09
C THR A 15 22.28 9.04 -6.63
N VAL A 16 23.05 7.95 -6.66
CA VAL A 16 22.55 6.62 -7.06
C VAL A 16 21.56 6.07 -6.02
N ALA A 17 21.80 6.23 -4.72
CA ALA A 17 20.86 5.83 -3.67
C ALA A 17 19.53 6.60 -3.73
N GLN A 18 19.58 7.88 -4.10
CA GLN A 18 18.39 8.70 -4.35
C GLN A 18 17.68 8.31 -5.65
N ALA A 19 18.42 8.01 -6.71
CA ALA A 19 17.88 7.62 -8.02
C ALA A 19 17.28 6.21 -8.04
N ILE A 20 17.84 5.27 -7.27
CA ILE A 20 17.27 3.92 -7.08
C ILE A 20 16.03 3.97 -6.18
N GLY A 21 15.74 5.11 -5.56
CA GLY A 21 14.53 5.29 -4.79
C GLY A 21 14.55 4.40 -3.56
N TYR A 22 15.28 4.82 -2.53
CA TYR A 22 14.88 4.47 -1.16
C TYR A 22 13.52 5.15 -0.88
N GLN A 23 12.49 4.63 -1.54
CA GLN A 23 11.12 4.83 -1.14
C GLN A 23 10.93 3.83 0.00
N PRO A 24 10.78 4.26 1.27
CA PRO A 24 10.36 3.37 2.35
C PRO A 24 8.98 2.71 2.09
N ASN A 25 8.38 3.03 0.94
CA ASN A 25 7.06 2.66 0.49
C ASN A 25 7.03 1.94 -0.86
N ALA A 26 8.18 1.58 -1.46
CA ALA A 26 8.23 0.90 -2.77
C ALA A 26 7.48 -0.45 -2.80
N GLY A 27 7.30 -1.11 -1.64
CA GLY A 27 6.49 -2.33 -1.51
C GLY A 27 5.04 -2.11 -1.07
N VAL A 28 4.69 -0.89 -0.64
CA VAL A 28 3.34 -0.53 -0.22
C VAL A 28 2.77 0.39 -1.28
N THR A 29 2.28 -0.22 -2.36
CA THR A 29 1.50 0.49 -3.36
C THR A 29 0.26 1.10 -2.69
N ALA A 30 -0.36 2.08 -3.35
CA ALA A 30 -1.65 2.62 -2.89
C ALA A 30 -2.65 1.47 -2.63
N GLU A 31 -2.59 0.42 -3.44
CA GLU A 31 -3.38 -0.81 -3.30
C GLU A 31 -3.07 -1.58 -2.02
N THR A 32 -1.79 -1.71 -1.61
CA THR A 32 -1.43 -2.35 -0.33
C THR A 32 -1.95 -1.55 0.87
N ARG A 33 -1.89 -0.20 0.81
CA ARG A 33 -2.47 0.66 1.87
C ARG A 33 -4.00 0.56 1.92
N MET A 34 -4.63 0.48 0.75
CA MET A 34 -6.06 0.25 0.65
C MET A 34 -6.42 -1.12 1.26
N LEU A 35 -5.72 -2.19 0.88
CA LEU A 35 -5.98 -3.51 1.43
C LEU A 35 -5.81 -3.57 2.96
N GLU A 36 -4.76 -2.94 3.50
CA GLU A 36 -4.53 -2.85 4.94
C GLU A 36 -5.68 -2.14 5.65
N THR A 37 -6.13 -1.01 5.09
CA THR A 37 -7.26 -0.24 5.64
C THR A 37 -8.56 -1.03 5.54
N PHE A 38 -8.80 -1.75 4.45
CA PHE A 38 -9.96 -2.62 4.28
C PHE A 38 -9.97 -3.73 5.34
N MET A 39 -8.86 -4.44 5.53
CA MET A 39 -8.72 -5.48 6.55
C MET A 39 -8.91 -4.93 7.97
N ARG A 40 -8.40 -3.72 8.26
CA ARG A 40 -8.56 -3.04 9.56
C ARG A 40 -10.01 -2.68 9.88
N ASN A 41 -10.87 -2.55 8.88
CA ASN A 41 -12.30 -2.31 9.06
C ASN A 41 -13.14 -3.59 9.24
N HIS A 42 -12.51 -4.76 9.38
CA HIS A 42 -13.16 -6.04 9.68
C HIS A 42 -14.30 -6.36 8.69
N PRO A 43 -13.98 -6.61 7.41
CA PRO A 43 -15.00 -6.80 6.39
C PRO A 43 -15.88 -8.02 6.72
N PRO A 44 -17.20 -7.92 6.49
CA PRO A 44 -18.10 -9.02 6.74
C PRO A 44 -17.78 -10.22 5.83
N VAL A 45 -17.89 -11.43 6.36
CA VAL A 45 -17.68 -12.66 5.59
C VAL A 45 -18.94 -12.98 4.79
N PHE A 46 -18.78 -13.20 3.48
CA PHE A 46 -19.87 -13.65 2.63
C PHE A 46 -20.24 -15.09 2.99
N LYS A 47 -21.45 -15.30 3.52
CA LYS A 47 -21.94 -16.62 3.91
C LYS A 47 -22.38 -17.49 2.73
N GLY A 48 -22.41 -16.93 1.51
CA GLY A 48 -22.38 -17.71 0.26
C GLY A 48 -23.50 -18.71 0.05
N ARG A 49 -24.74 -18.39 0.44
CA ARG A 49 -25.92 -19.23 0.14
C ARG A 49 -26.77 -18.60 -0.96
N TYR A 50 -27.79 -19.33 -1.42
CA TYR A 50 -28.86 -18.87 -2.30
C TYR A 50 -29.78 -17.86 -1.58
N ASP A 51 -29.18 -16.80 -1.03
CA ASP A 51 -29.84 -15.77 -0.24
C ASP A 51 -29.56 -14.40 -0.88
N PRO A 52 -30.40 -13.97 -1.83
CA PRO A 52 -30.17 -12.72 -2.55
C PRO A 52 -30.23 -11.49 -1.64
N ASP A 53 -31.02 -11.55 -0.57
CA ASP A 53 -31.13 -10.48 0.42
C ASP A 53 -29.88 -10.34 1.30
N GLY A 54 -29.33 -11.47 1.76
CA GLY A 54 -28.06 -11.53 2.47
C GLY A 54 -26.87 -11.15 1.61
N ALA A 55 -26.90 -11.47 0.30
CA ALA A 55 -25.91 -10.99 -0.65
C ALA A 55 -25.99 -9.47 -0.85
N GLN A 56 -27.19 -8.90 -0.96
CA GLN A 56 -27.40 -7.45 -1.04
C GLN A 56 -26.95 -6.74 0.23
N THR A 57 -27.28 -7.29 1.39
CA THR A 57 -26.85 -6.73 2.69
C THR A 57 -25.33 -6.79 2.84
N TRP A 58 -24.71 -7.90 2.44
CA TRP A 58 -23.25 -8.04 2.44
C TRP A 58 -22.58 -7.00 1.52
N LEU A 59 -23.11 -6.77 0.32
CA LEU A 59 -22.60 -5.75 -0.61
C LEU A 59 -22.69 -4.34 -0.02
N LYS A 60 -23.83 -3.96 0.59
CA LYS A 60 -23.98 -2.63 1.21
C LYS A 60 -22.97 -2.37 2.32
N GLU A 61 -22.69 -3.38 3.14
CA GLU A 61 -21.70 -3.28 4.21
C GLU A 61 -20.27 -3.17 3.66
N ILE A 62 -19.95 -3.89 2.58
CA ILE A 62 -18.68 -3.76 1.87
C ILE A 62 -18.53 -2.35 1.25
N GLU A 63 -19.55 -1.84 0.58
CA GLU A 63 -19.53 -0.48 0.00
C GLU A 63 -19.34 0.61 1.06
N ARG A 64 -19.87 0.40 2.27
CA ARG A 64 -19.66 1.32 3.39
C ARG A 64 -18.19 1.42 3.79
N ILE A 65 -17.47 0.29 3.78
CA ILE A 65 -16.02 0.25 4.08
C ILE A 65 -15.23 0.98 2.99
N PHE A 66 -15.58 0.77 1.72
CA PHE A 66 -14.93 1.49 0.61
C PHE A 66 -15.22 2.99 0.59
N ARG A 67 -16.34 3.45 1.15
CA ARG A 67 -16.69 4.88 1.23
C ARG A 67 -15.94 5.63 2.32
N VAL A 68 -15.51 4.95 3.38
CA VAL A 68 -14.75 5.57 4.49
C VAL A 68 -13.24 5.51 4.29
N MET A 69 -12.80 4.68 3.33
CA MET A 69 -11.46 4.68 2.75
C MET A 69 -11.31 5.84 1.77
#